data_AF-A0A1M6GLP9-F1
#
_entry.id   AF-A0A1M6GLP9-F1
#
_cell.length_a   1.000
_cell.length_b   1.000
_cell.length_c   1.000
_cell.angle_alpha   90.00
_cell.angle_beta   90.00
_cell.angle_gamma   90.00
#
_symmetry.space_group_name_H-M   'P 1'
#
loop_
_entity.id
_entity.type
_entity.pdbx_description
1 polymer ?
#
loop_
_entity_poly.entity_id
_entity_poly.type
_entity_poly.pdbx_seq_one_letter_code
_entity_poly.pdbx_strand_id
1 'polypeptide(L)'
;MKTIIKEILFGILIFIIIMILEFLVTLPFGEAGVENMSHEQLRPHLNREFLLTALPAGIVTFLFAWLLKTDTRASAVRRSCVWIVIALVLYLLMGIGNSNLDVLFTNFGMYVLLICIFLGPLVFAAIKRLK
;
A
#
# COMPACT_ATOMS: atom_id res chain seq x y z
N MET A 1 -17.88 -6.93 -16.98
CA MET A 1 -16.76 -6.00 -16.69
C MET A 1 -15.46 -6.69 -17.06
N LYS A 2 -14.53 -6.06 -17.80
CA LYS A 2 -13.23 -6.69 -18.12
C LYS A 2 -12.48 -7.00 -16.81
N THR A 3 -11.82 -8.16 -16.73
CA THR A 3 -11.10 -8.64 -15.52
C THR A 3 -10.15 -7.58 -14.95
N ILE A 4 -9.48 -6.83 -15.83
CA ILE A 4 -8.57 -5.75 -15.46
C ILE A 4 -9.26 -4.56 -14.76
N ILE A 5 -10.46 -4.18 -15.20
CA ILE A 5 -11.22 -3.07 -14.59
C ILE A 5 -11.57 -3.43 -13.15
N LYS A 6 -11.97 -4.69 -12.93
CA LYS A 6 -12.26 -5.20 -11.58
C LYS A 6 -11.00 -5.11 -10.70
N GLU A 7 -9.85 -5.55 -11.21
CA GLU A 7 -8.58 -5.50 -10.48
C GLU A 7 -8.15 -4.08 -10.10
N ILE A 8 -8.35 -3.11 -11.01
CA ILE A 8 -8.10 -1.68 -10.75
C ILE A 8 -9.01 -1.16 -9.64
N LEU A 9 -10.32 -1.41 -9.71
CA LEU A 9 -11.28 -0.98 -8.69
C LEU A 9 -10.95 -1.56 -7.31
N PHE A 10 -10.55 -2.84 -7.26
CA PHE A 10 -10.06 -3.44 -6.01
C PHE A 10 -8.73 -2.85 -5.56
N GLY A 11 -7.82 -2.49 -6.47
CA GLY A 11 -6.59 -1.78 -6.13
C GLY A 11 -6.88 -0.44 -5.44
N ILE A 12 -7.85 0.33 -5.95
CA ILE A 12 -8.29 1.59 -5.33
C ILE A 12 -8.90 1.34 -3.96
N LEU A 13 -9.78 0.34 -3.83
CA LEU A 13 -10.38 -0.01 -2.53
C LEU A 13 -9.33 -0.45 -1.50
N ILE A 14 -8.37 -1.29 -1.91
CA ILE A 14 -7.26 -1.72 -1.05
C ILE A 14 -6.46 -0.50 -0.60
N PHE A 15 -6.16 0.43 -1.51
CA PHE A 15 -5.47 1.65 -1.17
C PHE A 15 -6.23 2.50 -0.14
N ILE A 16 -7.55 2.66 -0.30
CA ILE A 16 -8.38 3.36 0.70
C ILE A 16 -8.28 2.68 2.07
N ILE A 17 -8.31 1.35 2.13
CA ILE A 17 -8.15 0.61 3.38
C ILE A 17 -6.75 0.83 3.97
N ILE A 18 -5.71 0.86 3.13
CA ILE A 18 -4.33 1.15 3.56
C ILE A 18 -4.25 2.56 4.15
N MET A 19 -4.85 3.58 3.52
CA MET A 19 -4.89 4.94 4.08
C MET A 19 -5.58 4.99 5.45
N ILE A 20 -6.65 4.22 5.64
CA ILE A 20 -7.30 4.10 6.96
C ILE A 20 -6.34 3.45 7.96
N LEU A 21 -5.59 2.43 7.55
CA LEU A 21 -4.59 1.78 8.42
C LEU A 21 -3.42 2.70 8.75
N GLU A 22 -2.93 3.49 7.78
CA GLU A 22 -1.93 4.54 7.98
C GLU A 22 -2.40 5.51 9.07
N PHE A 23 -3.62 6.03 8.93
CA PHE A 23 -4.23 6.88 9.96
C PHE A 23 -4.33 6.18 11.32
N LEU A 24 -4.73 4.90 11.37
CA LEU A 24 -4.86 4.18 12.63
C LEU A 24 -3.51 3.96 13.33
N VAL A 25 -2.42 3.71 12.59
CA VAL A 25 -1.10 3.52 13.19
C VAL A 25 -0.47 4.83 13.65
N THR A 26 -0.95 5.98 13.19
CA THR A 26 -0.45 7.29 13.65
C THR A 26 -1.15 7.77 14.93
N LEU A 27 -2.40 7.35 15.19
CA LEU A 27 -3.16 7.76 16.39
C LEU A 27 -2.39 7.64 17.73
N PRO A 28 -1.63 6.56 18.02
CA PRO A 28 -0.92 6.43 19.28
C PRO A 28 0.21 7.46 19.49
N PHE A 29 0.65 8.13 18.42
CA PHE A 29 1.81 9.02 18.46
C PHE A 29 1.43 10.51 18.60
N GLY A 30 0.13 10.84 18.56
CA GLY A 30 -0.36 12.18 18.86
C GLY A 30 0.23 13.28 17.96
N GLU A 31 0.29 13.01 16.65
CA GLU A 31 0.94 13.88 15.68
C GLU A 31 0.07 15.11 15.31
N ALA A 32 -0.13 16.02 16.26
CA ALA A 32 -0.79 17.29 16.01
C ALA A 32 0.15 18.24 15.23
N GLY A 33 -0.37 18.89 14.19
CA GLY A 33 0.37 19.92 13.43
C GLY A 33 1.35 19.39 12.38
N VAL A 34 1.16 18.16 11.90
CA VAL A 34 1.97 17.57 10.81
C VAL A 34 1.96 18.44 9.56
N GLU A 35 0.84 19.13 9.30
CA GLU A 35 0.69 20.08 8.19
C GLU A 35 1.61 21.30 8.28
N ASN A 36 2.14 21.60 9.48
CA ASN A 36 3.05 22.73 9.72
C ASN A 36 4.51 22.29 9.88
N MET A 37 4.81 20.99 9.78
CA MET A 37 6.17 20.47 9.93
C MET A 37 7.03 20.80 8.71
N SER A 38 8.29 21.12 8.95
CA SER A 38 9.30 21.15 7.88
C SER A 38 9.51 19.74 7.28
N HIS A 39 10.03 19.67 6.06
CA HIS A 39 10.31 18.39 5.38
C HIS A 39 11.24 17.48 6.20
N GLU A 40 12.21 18.06 6.91
CA GLU A 40 13.14 17.31 7.76
C GLU A 40 12.44 16.68 8.97
N GLN A 41 11.48 17.41 9.56
CA GLN A 41 10.67 16.91 10.67
C GLN A 41 9.66 15.87 10.18
N LEU A 42 9.03 16.09 9.04
CA LEU A 42 8.01 15.19 8.46
C LEU A 42 8.57 13.80 8.11
N ARG A 43 9.84 13.74 7.68
CA ARG A 43 10.48 12.52 7.19
C ARG A 43 10.43 11.33 8.17
N PRO A 44 10.91 11.44 9.43
CA PRO A 44 10.85 10.33 10.38
C PRO A 44 9.42 9.91 10.75
N HIS A 45 8.45 10.83 10.73
CA HIS A 45 7.04 10.53 10.97
C HIS A 45 6.48 9.63 9.85
N LEU A 46 6.61 10.06 8.59
CA LEU A 46 6.18 9.28 7.43
C LEU A 46 6.89 7.92 7.36
N ASN A 47 8.19 7.88 7.68
CA ASN A 47 8.93 6.61 7.66
C ASN A 47 8.35 5.60 8.67
N ARG A 48 8.01 6.06 9.88
CA ARG A 48 7.38 5.21 10.91
C ARG A 48 5.99 4.76 10.48
N GLU A 49 5.17 5.69 9.99
CA GLU A 49 3.82 5.40 9.50
C GLU A 49 3.83 4.33 8.41
N PHE A 50 4.69 4.48 7.39
CA PHE A 50 4.81 3.49 6.33
C PHE A 50 5.32 2.13 6.83
N LEU A 51 6.30 2.11 7.73
CA LEU A 51 6.83 0.86 8.29
C LEU A 51 5.77 0.11 9.12
N LEU A 52 5.02 0.83 9.96
CA LEU A 52 3.96 0.24 10.78
C LEU A 52 2.79 -0.24 9.91
N THR A 53 2.51 0.45 8.81
CA THR A 53 1.41 0.08 7.90
C THR A 53 1.79 -1.01 6.91
N ALA A 54 3.07 -1.22 6.63
CA ALA A 54 3.54 -2.19 5.66
C ALA A 54 2.99 -3.61 5.93
N LEU A 55 3.10 -4.09 7.17
CA LEU A 55 2.60 -5.41 7.53
C LEU A 55 1.06 -5.52 7.38
N PRO A 56 0.24 -4.61 7.96
CA PRO A 56 -1.19 -4.54 7.69
C PRO A 56 -1.55 -4.49 6.20
N ALA A 57 -0.84 -3.72 5.39
CA ALA A 57 -1.08 -3.62 3.95
C ALA A 57 -0.82 -4.95 3.22
N GLY A 58 0.24 -5.67 3.61
CA GLY A 58 0.52 -7.02 3.14
C GLY A 58 -0.60 -8.02 3.51
N ILE A 59 -1.14 -7.92 4.72
CA ILE A 59 -2.27 -8.74 5.16
C ILE A 59 -3.53 -8.40 4.35
N VAL A 60 -3.84 -7.12 4.15
CA VAL A 60 -5.02 -6.70 3.37
C VAL A 60 -4.94 -7.23 1.94
N THR A 61 -3.81 -7.03 1.25
CA THR A 61 -3.64 -7.52 -0.12
C THR A 61 -3.70 -9.05 -0.20
N PHE A 62 -3.16 -9.77 0.78
CA PHE A 62 -3.34 -11.21 0.92
C PHE A 62 -4.83 -11.61 1.05
N LEU A 63 -5.57 -10.94 1.95
CA LEU A 63 -6.99 -11.23 2.19
C LEU A 63 -7.84 -10.93 0.95
N PHE A 64 -7.53 -9.87 0.20
CA PHE A 64 -8.19 -9.58 -1.06
C PHE A 64 -7.86 -10.61 -2.15
N ALA A 65 -6.63 -11.13 -2.19
CA ALA A 65 -6.30 -12.23 -3.10
C ALA A 65 -7.13 -13.48 -2.79
N TRP A 66 -7.37 -13.77 -1.50
CA TRP A 66 -8.27 -14.83 -1.04
C TRP A 66 -9.74 -14.55 -1.39
N LEU A 67 -10.27 -13.37 -1.04
CA LEU A 67 -11.65 -12.96 -1.29
C LEU A 67 -12.00 -12.99 -2.78
N LEU A 68 -11.06 -12.59 -3.63
CA LEU A 68 -11.22 -12.58 -5.08
C LEU A 68 -10.98 -13.94 -5.74
N LYS A 69 -10.78 -15.00 -4.93
CA LYS A 69 -10.60 -16.38 -5.37
C LYS A 69 -9.50 -16.50 -6.43
N THR A 70 -8.33 -15.95 -6.13
CA THR A 70 -7.17 -16.06 -7.03
C THR A 70 -6.82 -17.54 -7.23
N ASP A 71 -6.80 -17.99 -8.47
CA ASP A 71 -6.83 -19.42 -8.87
C ASP A 71 -5.51 -19.91 -9.49
N THR A 72 -4.71 -18.99 -10.03
CA THR A 72 -3.45 -19.28 -10.72
C THR A 72 -2.33 -18.35 -10.24
N ARG A 73 -1.08 -18.81 -10.36
CA ARG A 73 0.10 -18.01 -10.06
C ARG A 73 0.18 -16.77 -10.97
N ALA A 74 -0.20 -16.92 -12.24
CA ALA A 74 -0.26 -15.81 -13.19
C ALA A 74 -1.27 -14.73 -12.76
N SER A 75 -2.46 -15.14 -12.27
CA SER A 75 -3.47 -14.22 -11.74
C SER A 75 -2.96 -13.49 -10.48
N ALA A 76 -2.26 -14.20 -9.59
CA ALA A 76 -1.65 -13.59 -8.41
C ALA A 76 -0.59 -12.54 -8.77
N VAL A 77 0.34 -12.87 -9.67
CA VAL A 77 1.37 -11.93 -10.16
C VAL A 77 0.73 -10.72 -10.81
N ARG A 78 -0.28 -10.92 -11.67
CA ARG A 78 -1.01 -9.81 -12.30
C ARG A 78 -1.62 -8.89 -11.26
N ARG A 79 -2.32 -9.42 -10.25
CA ARG A 79 -2.91 -8.64 -9.16
C ARG A 79 -1.85 -7.88 -8.37
N SER A 80 -0.75 -8.54 -8.02
CA SER A 80 0.40 -7.90 -7.35
C SER A 80 0.91 -6.70 -8.16
N CYS A 81 1.14 -6.86 -9.47
CA CYS A 81 1.57 -5.80 -10.35
C CYS A 81 0.54 -4.67 -10.48
N VAL A 82 -0.75 -5.00 -10.66
CA VAL A 82 -1.81 -3.99 -10.78
C VAL A 82 -1.92 -3.18 -9.49
N TRP A 83 -1.95 -3.84 -8.34
CA TRP A 83 -2.18 -3.18 -7.06
C TRP A 83 -0.98 -2.35 -6.60
N ILE A 84 0.26 -2.81 -6.78
CA ILE A 84 1.43 -1.97 -6.51
C ILE A 84 1.47 -0.76 -7.43
N VAL A 85 1.14 -0.90 -8.73
CA VAL A 85 1.10 0.23 -9.66
C VAL A 85 0.03 1.24 -9.27
N ILE A 86 -1.16 0.78 -8.89
CA ILE A 86 -2.22 1.67 -8.41
C ILE A 86 -1.78 2.38 -7.12
N ALA A 87 -1.22 1.67 -6.15
CA ALA A 87 -0.72 2.28 -4.92
C ALA A 87 0.37 3.33 -5.23
N LEU A 88 1.34 2.99 -6.08
CA LEU A 88 2.41 3.89 -6.50
C LEU A 88 1.87 5.17 -7.15
N VAL A 89 0.92 5.04 -8.08
CA VAL A 89 0.28 6.19 -8.74
C VAL A 89 -0.48 7.05 -7.73
N LEU A 90 -1.22 6.44 -6.80
CA LEU A 90 -1.97 7.19 -5.81
C LEU A 90 -1.07 7.90 -4.79
N TYR A 91 0.00 7.26 -4.32
CA TYR A 91 1.03 7.93 -3.50
C TYR A 91 1.75 9.05 -4.26
N LEU A 92 2.01 8.88 -5.56
CA LEU A 92 2.56 9.95 -6.40
C LEU A 92 1.62 11.16 -6.43
N LEU A 93 0.32 10.93 -6.68
CA LEU A 93 -0.68 11.99 -6.71
C LEU A 93 -0.83 12.68 -5.34
N MET A 94 -0.80 11.93 -4.24
CA MET A 94 -0.83 12.51 -2.90
C MET A 94 0.44 13.32 -2.60
N GLY A 95 1.62 12.81 -2.97
CA GLY A 95 2.88 13.53 -2.78
C GLY A 95 2.95 14.85 -3.55
N ILE A 96 2.39 14.87 -4.77
CA ILE A 96 2.23 16.10 -5.56
C ILE A 96 1.21 17.03 -4.88
N GLY A 97 0.04 16.51 -4.50
CA GLY A 97 -1.02 17.30 -3.88
C GLY A 97 -0.60 17.93 -2.54
N ASN A 98 0.23 17.24 -1.77
CA ASN A 98 0.72 17.69 -0.47
C ASN A 98 2.09 18.39 -0.55
N SER A 99 2.64 18.60 -1.75
CA SER A 99 3.96 19.23 -1.97
C SER A 99 5.12 18.59 -1.19
N ASN A 100 5.05 17.28 -0.93
CA ASN A 100 6.03 16.54 -0.12
C ASN A 100 6.55 15.27 -0.82
N LEU A 101 6.48 15.26 -2.16
CA LEU A 101 6.88 14.13 -3.01
C LEU A 101 8.31 13.66 -2.74
N ASP A 102 9.23 14.60 -2.54
CA ASP A 102 10.63 14.37 -2.18
C ASP A 102 10.75 13.61 -0.85
N VAL A 103 9.98 14.00 0.17
CA VAL A 103 9.99 13.34 1.47
C VAL A 103 9.39 11.95 1.38
N LEU A 104 8.28 11.80 0.64
CA LEU A 104 7.54 10.55 0.52
C LEU A 104 8.41 9.45 -0.12
N PHE A 105 9.07 9.75 -1.23
CA PHE A 105 9.87 8.78 -1.97
C PHE A 105 11.33 8.66 -1.52
N THR A 106 11.84 9.54 -0.65
CA THR A 106 13.16 9.32 -0.01
C THR A 106 13.09 8.47 1.25
N ASN A 107 11.89 8.11 1.70
CA ASN A 107 11.68 7.29 2.89
C ASN A 107 11.79 5.79 2.60
N PHE A 108 12.58 5.09 3.42
CA PHE A 108 12.75 3.64 3.33
C PHE A 108 11.42 2.90 3.55
N GLY A 109 10.61 3.35 4.50
CA GLY A 109 9.32 2.76 4.84
C GLY A 109 8.35 2.70 3.66
N MET A 110 8.37 3.70 2.78
CA MET A 110 7.53 3.73 1.57
C MET A 110 7.80 2.51 0.67
N TYR A 111 9.07 2.15 0.49
CA TYR A 111 9.43 0.98 -0.31
C TYR A 111 9.08 -0.34 0.38
N VAL A 112 9.21 -0.41 1.69
CA VAL A 112 8.78 -1.59 2.48
C VAL A 112 7.28 -1.80 2.34
N LEU A 113 6.50 -0.73 2.44
CA LEU A 113 5.04 -0.74 2.25
C LEU A 113 4.66 -1.25 0.85
N LEU A 114 5.26 -0.68 -0.20
CA LEU A 114 5.02 -1.12 -1.59
C LEU A 114 5.38 -2.61 -1.80
N ILE A 115 6.49 -3.08 -1.22
CA ILE A 115 6.89 -4.49 -1.28
C ILE A 115 5.84 -5.36 -0.58
N CYS A 116 5.35 -4.98 0.61
CA CYS A 116 4.32 -5.73 1.30
C CYS A 116 3.01 -5.81 0.51
N ILE A 117 2.58 -4.70 -0.12
CA ILE A 117 1.41 -4.66 -1.02
C ILE A 117 1.60 -5.65 -2.18
N PHE A 118 2.78 -5.68 -2.78
CA PHE A 118 3.10 -6.58 -3.88
C PHE A 118 3.17 -8.05 -3.45
N LEU A 119 3.73 -8.33 -2.27
CA LEU A 119 3.94 -9.69 -1.78
C LEU A 119 2.65 -10.37 -1.31
N GLY A 120 1.64 -9.63 -0.83
CA GLY A 120 0.40 -10.24 -0.29
C GLY A 120 -0.25 -11.30 -1.21
N PRO A 121 -0.55 -10.99 -2.49
CA PRO A 121 -1.11 -11.97 -3.42
C PRO A 121 -0.14 -13.11 -3.76
N LEU A 122 1.18 -12.85 -3.78
CA LEU A 122 2.19 -13.86 -4.05
C LEU A 122 2.32 -14.85 -2.90
N VAL A 123 2.30 -14.35 -1.66
CA VAL A 123 2.29 -15.18 -0.45
C VAL A 123 1.02 -16.03 -0.43
N PHE A 124 -0.14 -15.47 -0.80
CA PHE A 124 -1.37 -16.24 -0.98
C PHE A 124 -1.19 -17.39 -1.99
N ALA A 125 -0.63 -17.10 -3.16
CA ALA A 125 -0.39 -18.11 -4.18
C ALA A 125 0.59 -19.20 -3.72
N ALA A 126 1.64 -18.83 -3.00
CA ALA A 126 2.61 -19.76 -2.44
C ALA A 126 1.98 -20.69 -1.38
N ILE A 127 1.20 -20.13 -0.44
CA ILE A 127 0.50 -20.91 0.59
C ILE A 127 -0.51 -21.87 -0.03
N LYS A 128 -1.25 -21.43 -1.06
CA LYS A 128 -2.21 -22.26 -1.79
C LYS A 128 -1.57 -23.19 -2.83
N ARG A 129 -0.25 -23.09 -3.05
CA ARG A 129 0.50 -23.87 -4.06
C ARG A 129 -0.14 -23.79 -5.45
N LEU A 130 -0.55 -22.57 -5.84
CA LEU A 130 -1.18 -22.33 -7.14
C LEU A 130 -0.16 -22.58 -8.26
N LYS A 131 -0.64 -23.15 -9.37
CA LYS A 131 0.15 -23.37 -10.57
C LYS A 131 0.22 -22.10 -11.43
#